data_AF-A0A1B3ZHA7-F1
#
_entry.id   AF-A0A1B3ZHA7-F1
#
_cell.length_a   1.000
_cell.length_b   1.000
_cell.length_c   1.000
_cell.angle_alpha   90.00
_cell.angle_beta   90.00
_cell.angle_gamma   90.00
#
_symmetry.space_group_name_H-M   'P 1'
#
loop_
_entity.id
_entity.type
_entity.pdbx_description
1 polymer ?
#
loop_
_entity_poly.entity_id
_entity_poly.type
_entity_poly.pdbx_seq_one_letter_code
_entity_poly.pdbx_strand_id
1 'polypeptide(L)'
;MAETHPCLRKLDIELRPDASRTVIRPFLPSDPAGFDHQPEDRTTRIIRRVLAFDDAAVARQIERLWESIGHAEHGAKSALLTRGADLAGRVEGLDVGTLDENRRLLMGAYFSAEYSFESAALFNPSIVAWPIDPQPVGDTDFVLSLRGIGEGHLSSVTFRTGVWRADGEVEIAAPAPSGVPPITTPVQGWQDADTIQLDCSGSCEPSETVLFPVVESQSRGIEDLRLTPFAIPDRPLTFIGTYTAVGAAGARQELLQTDDFRTFKMHPVRGDLANAKGMALFPRQIGGRYLALGRQDNENLWLAESDDLLTWRAQGKVLEPLYPWESVQIGNCGSPIEIDEGWLVLTHGVGVVRNYCMGAVLLDRDDPAKVLGRLAEPLLEPSDHERNGYVPNVVYSCGALVRGREMLLPYAVADDFTRFAIVSIDGLLAAMRG
;
A
#
# COMPACT_ATOMS: atom_id res chain seq x y z
N MET A 1 -17.11 27.70 -9.16
CA MET A 1 -15.80 27.03 -9.31
C MET A 1 -15.11 27.19 -7.98
N ALA A 2 -14.84 26.10 -7.27
CA ALA A 2 -13.94 26.18 -6.13
C ALA A 2 -12.58 26.66 -6.65
N GLU A 3 -12.15 27.85 -6.25
CA GLU A 3 -10.81 28.32 -6.57
C GLU A 3 -9.82 27.41 -5.84
N THR A 4 -8.85 26.86 -6.57
CA THR A 4 -7.75 26.09 -5.96
C THR A 4 -7.05 26.97 -4.94
N HIS A 5 -6.75 26.41 -3.76
CA HIS A 5 -6.06 27.14 -2.70
C HIS A 5 -4.79 27.82 -3.24
N PRO A 6 -4.49 29.08 -2.89
CA PRO A 6 -3.44 29.87 -3.55
C PRO A 6 -2.03 29.31 -3.44
N CYS A 7 -1.76 28.44 -2.47
CA CYS A 7 -0.46 27.76 -2.32
C CYS A 7 -0.37 26.42 -3.08
N LEU A 8 -1.43 25.98 -3.77
CA LEU A 8 -1.52 24.68 -4.43
C LEU A 8 -1.64 24.83 -5.96
N ARG A 9 -0.78 24.13 -6.69
CA ARG A 9 -0.81 24.02 -8.15
C ARG A 9 -1.03 22.56 -8.55
N LYS A 10 -2.17 22.24 -9.14
CA LYS A 10 -2.45 20.91 -9.71
C LYS A 10 -1.57 20.64 -10.93
N LEU A 11 -1.15 19.40 -11.09
CA LEU A 11 -0.40 18.91 -12.24
C LEU A 11 -1.33 18.15 -13.19
N ASP A 12 -1.02 18.16 -14.49
CA ASP A 12 -1.73 17.38 -15.50
C ASP A 12 -1.15 15.96 -15.58
N ILE A 13 -1.20 15.26 -14.45
CA ILE A 13 -0.68 13.90 -14.28
C ILE A 13 -1.76 13.07 -13.59
N GLU A 14 -2.07 11.91 -14.16
CA GLU A 14 -3.13 11.05 -13.69
C GLU A 14 -2.72 9.57 -13.78
N LEU A 15 -2.95 8.83 -12.69
CA LEU A 15 -2.75 7.39 -12.63
C LEU A 15 -4.11 6.73 -12.51
N ARG A 16 -4.52 6.04 -13.58
CA ARG A 16 -5.79 5.33 -13.68
C ARG A 16 -5.62 3.83 -13.46
N PRO A 17 -6.71 3.12 -13.14
CA PRO A 17 -6.75 1.66 -13.15
C PRO A 17 -6.27 1.10 -14.49
N ASP A 18 -5.54 -0.01 -14.44
CA ASP A 18 -4.98 -0.68 -15.61
C ASP A 18 -5.26 -2.19 -15.54
N ALA A 19 -6.24 -2.64 -16.33
CA ALA A 19 -6.60 -4.05 -16.38
C ALA A 19 -5.55 -4.92 -17.08
N SER A 20 -4.61 -4.32 -17.82
CA SER A 20 -3.53 -5.05 -18.49
C SER A 20 -2.42 -5.50 -17.54
N ARG A 21 -2.36 -4.91 -16.33
CA ARG A 21 -1.38 -5.29 -15.31
C ARG A 21 -1.86 -6.49 -14.51
N THR A 22 -1.25 -7.63 -14.78
CA THR A 22 -1.65 -8.92 -14.20
C THR A 22 -0.57 -9.49 -13.28
N VAL A 23 -0.98 -10.37 -12.38
CA VAL A 23 -0.08 -11.15 -11.52
C VAL A 23 -0.60 -12.58 -11.43
N ILE A 24 0.32 -13.55 -11.36
CA ILE A 24 -0.04 -14.95 -11.19
C ILE A 24 -0.43 -15.21 -9.73
N ARG A 25 -1.65 -15.70 -9.51
CA ARG A 25 -2.13 -16.07 -8.17
C ARG A 25 -2.60 -17.53 -8.11
N PRO A 26 -2.54 -18.16 -6.92
CA PRO A 26 -3.11 -19.47 -6.71
C PRO A 26 -4.60 -19.53 -7.08
N PHE A 27 -4.98 -20.54 -7.85
CA PHE A 27 -6.35 -20.89 -8.17
C PHE A 27 -6.60 -22.36 -7.84
N LEU A 28 -7.72 -22.66 -7.19
CA LEU A 28 -8.10 -24.04 -6.84
C LEU A 28 -9.47 -24.34 -7.44
N PRO A 29 -9.52 -25.06 -8.57
CA PRO A 29 -10.79 -25.56 -9.10
C PRO A 29 -11.45 -26.51 -8.08
N SER A 30 -12.65 -26.17 -7.63
CA SER A 30 -13.49 -27.02 -6.79
C SER A 30 -14.65 -27.63 -7.58
N ASP A 31 -15.16 -28.77 -7.13
CA ASP A 31 -16.42 -29.29 -7.65
C ASP A 31 -17.59 -28.44 -7.11
N PRO A 32 -18.61 -28.15 -7.93
CA PRO A 32 -19.79 -27.43 -7.45
C PRO A 32 -20.56 -28.27 -6.41
N ALA A 33 -21.33 -27.61 -5.55
CA ALA A 33 -22.13 -28.28 -4.54
C ALA A 33 -23.02 -29.39 -5.15
N GLY A 34 -22.98 -30.59 -4.56
CA GLY A 34 -23.69 -31.77 -5.05
C GLY A 34 -22.93 -32.63 -6.07
N PHE A 35 -21.73 -32.19 -6.48
CA PHE A 35 -20.81 -32.96 -7.34
C PHE A 35 -19.47 -33.27 -6.65
N ASP A 36 -19.31 -32.87 -5.40
CA ASP A 36 -18.14 -33.06 -4.54
C ASP A 36 -18.06 -34.46 -3.89
N HIS A 37 -19.00 -35.36 -4.22
CA HIS A 37 -19.06 -36.73 -3.71
C HIS A 37 -18.15 -37.74 -4.45
N GLN A 38 -17.24 -37.24 -5.31
CA GLN A 38 -16.32 -38.11 -6.06
C GLN A 38 -15.28 -38.76 -5.11
N PRO A 39 -14.79 -39.98 -5.41
CA PRO A 39 -13.80 -40.67 -4.57
C PRO A 39 -12.49 -39.91 -4.39
N GLU A 40 -12.11 -39.11 -5.39
CA GLU A 40 -10.95 -38.22 -5.36
C GLU A 40 -11.41 -36.79 -5.59
N ASP A 41 -10.83 -35.82 -4.91
CA ASP A 41 -11.16 -34.41 -5.08
C ASP A 41 -10.70 -33.87 -6.46
N ARG A 42 -11.30 -32.77 -6.92
CA ARG A 42 -11.03 -32.19 -8.24
C ARG A 42 -9.56 -31.86 -8.47
N THR A 43 -8.85 -31.44 -7.43
CA THR A 43 -7.40 -31.13 -7.49
C THR A 43 -6.62 -32.38 -7.87
N THR A 44 -6.79 -33.47 -7.11
CA THR A 44 -6.11 -34.74 -7.33
C THR A 44 -6.38 -35.29 -8.75
N ARG A 45 -7.64 -35.22 -9.20
CA ARG A 45 -8.01 -35.65 -10.56
C ARG A 45 -7.35 -34.81 -11.66
N ILE A 46 -7.11 -33.52 -11.44
CA ILE A 46 -6.41 -32.66 -12.43
C ILE A 46 -4.92 -32.98 -12.42
N ILE A 47 -4.27 -33.08 -11.25
CA ILE A 47 -2.84 -33.40 -11.14
C ILE A 47 -2.53 -34.72 -11.87
N ARG A 48 -3.33 -35.77 -11.63
CA ARG A 48 -3.14 -37.06 -12.34
C ARG A 48 -3.28 -36.96 -13.85
N ARG A 49 -4.17 -36.10 -14.36
CA ARG A 49 -4.30 -35.85 -15.81
C ARG A 49 -3.07 -35.16 -16.38
N VAL A 50 -2.52 -34.18 -15.67
CA VAL A 50 -1.28 -33.48 -16.07
C VAL A 50 -0.09 -34.45 -16.09
N LEU A 51 0.03 -35.30 -15.06
CA LEU A 51 1.10 -36.30 -14.98
C LEU A 51 1.02 -37.38 -16.07
N ALA A 52 -0.18 -37.65 -16.58
CA ALA A 52 -0.42 -38.62 -17.65
C ALA A 52 -0.10 -38.08 -19.06
N PHE A 53 0.28 -36.81 -19.21
CA PHE A 53 0.67 -36.25 -20.51
C PHE A 53 1.98 -36.87 -21.02
N ASP A 54 1.99 -37.22 -22.31
CA ASP A 54 3.22 -37.55 -23.02
C ASP A 54 4.11 -36.30 -23.21
N ASP A 55 5.39 -36.51 -23.52
CA ASP A 55 6.36 -35.41 -23.63
C ASP A 55 5.98 -34.39 -24.72
N ALA A 56 5.33 -34.84 -25.79
CA ALA A 56 4.87 -33.96 -26.85
C ALA A 56 3.71 -33.06 -26.40
N ALA A 57 2.79 -33.58 -25.58
CA ALA A 57 1.71 -32.82 -24.97
C ALA A 57 2.24 -31.82 -23.94
N VAL A 58 3.19 -32.23 -23.10
CA VAL A 58 3.87 -31.33 -22.14
C VAL A 58 4.51 -30.15 -22.88
N ALA A 59 5.30 -30.43 -23.94
CA ALA A 59 5.95 -29.38 -24.73
C ALA A 59 4.92 -28.39 -25.34
N ARG A 60 3.84 -28.88 -25.95
CA ARG A 60 2.78 -28.03 -26.50
C ARG A 60 2.07 -27.19 -25.46
N GLN A 61 1.86 -27.70 -24.25
CA GLN A 61 1.20 -26.92 -23.19
C GLN A 61 2.14 -25.85 -22.61
N ILE A 62 3.44 -26.12 -22.51
CA ILE A 62 4.43 -25.13 -22.10
C ILE A 62 4.54 -23.99 -23.11
N GLU A 63 4.56 -24.30 -24.41
CA GLU A 63 4.54 -23.28 -25.46
C GLU A 63 3.32 -22.36 -25.32
N ARG A 64 2.12 -22.97 -25.18
CA ARG A 64 0.87 -22.21 -24.96
C ARG A 64 0.86 -21.38 -23.69
N LEU A 65 1.46 -21.89 -22.60
CA LEU A 65 1.56 -21.17 -21.33
C LEU A 65 2.31 -19.87 -21.53
N TRP A 66 3.50 -19.92 -22.15
CA TRP A 66 4.33 -18.73 -22.36
C TRP A 66 3.73 -17.79 -23.41
N GLU A 67 3.05 -18.32 -24.43
CA GLU A 67 2.24 -17.49 -25.34
C GLU A 67 1.12 -16.75 -24.61
N SER A 68 0.45 -17.38 -23.63
CA SER A 68 -0.66 -16.76 -22.91
C SER A 68 -0.23 -15.69 -21.91
N ILE A 69 0.87 -15.91 -21.18
CA ILE A 69 1.35 -14.96 -20.15
C ILE A 69 2.32 -13.91 -20.72
N GLY A 70 2.65 -14.01 -22.01
CA GLY A 70 3.41 -13.02 -22.76
C GLY A 70 4.73 -12.62 -22.09
N HIS A 71 4.88 -11.32 -21.82
CA HIS A 71 6.10 -10.73 -21.24
C HIS A 71 6.29 -10.98 -19.73
N ALA A 72 5.39 -11.71 -19.07
CA ALA A 72 5.42 -11.95 -17.62
C ALA A 72 6.36 -13.10 -17.17
N GLU A 73 7.28 -13.55 -18.03
CA GLU A 73 8.04 -14.80 -17.85
C GLU A 73 8.82 -14.86 -16.52
N HIS A 74 9.48 -13.76 -16.14
CA HIS A 74 10.42 -13.75 -15.02
C HIS A 74 9.73 -14.02 -13.65
N GLY A 75 8.68 -13.28 -13.33
CA GLY A 75 7.90 -13.46 -12.11
C GLY A 75 7.01 -14.70 -12.14
N ALA A 76 6.41 -15.01 -13.30
CA ALA A 76 5.48 -16.12 -13.44
C ALA A 76 6.16 -17.47 -13.22
N LYS A 77 7.37 -17.69 -13.74
CA LYS A 77 8.08 -18.98 -13.62
C LYS A 77 8.24 -19.42 -12.17
N SER A 78 8.73 -18.52 -11.31
CA SER A 78 8.96 -18.81 -9.89
C SER A 78 7.64 -19.09 -9.15
N ALA A 79 6.61 -18.28 -9.41
CA ALA A 79 5.29 -18.46 -8.83
C ALA A 79 4.67 -19.82 -9.22
N LEU A 80 4.78 -20.20 -10.49
CA LEU A 80 4.27 -21.48 -10.99
C LEU A 80 5.04 -22.68 -10.40
N LEU A 81 6.37 -22.62 -10.33
CA LEU A 81 7.17 -23.69 -9.73
C LEU A 81 6.86 -23.88 -8.24
N THR A 82 6.77 -22.78 -7.50
CA THR A 82 6.38 -22.78 -6.07
C THR A 82 5.01 -23.41 -5.90
N ARG A 83 4.04 -22.99 -6.73
CA ARG A 83 2.70 -23.54 -6.71
C ARG A 83 2.67 -25.05 -6.99
N GLY A 84 3.45 -25.51 -7.97
CA GLY A 84 3.58 -26.93 -8.28
C GLY A 84 4.12 -27.73 -7.09
N ALA A 85 5.09 -27.19 -6.36
CA ALA A 85 5.64 -27.80 -5.15
C ALA A 85 4.62 -27.87 -4.00
N ASP A 86 3.84 -26.80 -3.76
CA ASP A 86 2.79 -26.77 -2.72
C ASP A 86 1.70 -27.84 -2.95
N LEU A 87 1.48 -28.22 -4.21
CA LEU A 87 0.48 -29.22 -4.59
C LEU A 87 1.00 -30.66 -4.51
N ALA A 88 2.31 -30.86 -4.33
CA ALA A 88 2.94 -32.18 -4.24
C ALA A 88 2.26 -33.08 -3.21
N GLY A 89 2.02 -32.55 -2.01
CA GLY A 89 1.45 -33.29 -0.88
C GLY A 89 -0.01 -33.67 -1.04
N ARG A 90 -0.71 -33.22 -2.10
CA ARG A 90 -2.11 -33.58 -2.34
C ARG A 90 -2.29 -34.92 -3.04
N VAL A 91 -1.25 -35.46 -3.67
CA VAL A 91 -1.30 -36.76 -4.33
C VAL A 91 -0.41 -37.73 -3.57
N GLU A 92 -1.03 -38.75 -2.98
CA GLU A 92 -0.31 -39.80 -2.27
C GLU A 92 0.73 -40.48 -3.18
N GLY A 93 1.97 -40.57 -2.70
CA GLY A 93 3.09 -41.19 -3.41
C GLY A 93 3.73 -40.34 -4.52
N LEU A 94 3.28 -39.10 -4.73
CA LEU A 94 3.92 -38.21 -5.70
C LEU A 94 5.17 -37.54 -5.10
N ASP A 95 6.34 -37.89 -5.61
CA ASP A 95 7.58 -37.13 -5.36
C ASP A 95 7.81 -36.12 -6.49
N VAL A 96 7.46 -34.86 -6.24
CA VAL A 96 7.63 -33.75 -7.22
C VAL A 96 9.10 -33.53 -7.60
N GLY A 97 10.07 -33.93 -6.76
CA GLY A 97 11.49 -33.86 -7.09
C GLY A 97 11.90 -34.78 -8.25
N THR A 98 11.10 -35.78 -8.57
CA THR A 98 11.35 -36.72 -9.69
C THR A 98 10.81 -36.23 -11.03
N LEU A 99 9.99 -35.19 -11.04
CA LEU A 99 9.39 -34.63 -12.25
C LEU A 99 10.37 -33.65 -12.93
N ASP A 100 10.38 -33.66 -14.27
CA ASP A 100 11.08 -32.61 -15.03
C ASP A 100 10.47 -31.22 -14.75
N GLU A 101 11.22 -30.16 -15.07
CA GLU A 101 10.78 -28.78 -14.84
C GLU A 101 9.47 -28.42 -15.55
N ASN A 102 9.26 -28.89 -16.78
CA ASN A 102 8.06 -28.57 -17.55
C ASN A 102 6.81 -29.19 -16.91
N ARG A 103 6.89 -30.42 -16.42
CA ARG A 103 5.79 -31.04 -15.67
C ARG A 103 5.50 -30.29 -14.36
N ARG A 104 6.53 -29.85 -13.65
CA ARG A 104 6.38 -29.01 -12.44
C ARG A 104 5.73 -27.66 -12.74
N LEU A 105 6.14 -27.01 -13.83
CA LEU A 105 5.55 -25.76 -14.32
C LEU A 105 4.08 -25.94 -14.69
N LEU A 106 3.74 -26.99 -15.45
CA LEU A 106 2.34 -27.26 -15.83
C LEU A 106 1.48 -27.57 -14.60
N MET A 107 1.99 -28.35 -13.65
CA MET A 107 1.31 -28.56 -12.38
C MET A 107 1.03 -27.23 -11.67
N GLY A 108 1.97 -26.30 -11.63
CA GLY A 108 1.70 -24.95 -11.13
C GLY A 108 0.66 -24.19 -11.94
N ALA A 109 0.78 -24.21 -13.27
CA ALA A 109 -0.03 -23.43 -14.19
C ALA A 109 -1.52 -23.77 -14.14
N TYR A 110 -1.88 -25.07 -14.10
CA TYR A 110 -3.28 -25.49 -14.01
C TYR A 110 -3.97 -25.14 -12.69
N PHE A 111 -3.21 -24.69 -11.68
CA PHE A 111 -3.70 -24.27 -10.37
C PHE A 111 -3.29 -22.84 -10.04
N SER A 112 -3.15 -22.04 -11.09
CA SER A 112 -2.89 -20.61 -11.03
C SER A 112 -3.82 -19.89 -12.02
N ALA A 113 -4.02 -18.61 -11.79
CA ALA A 113 -4.74 -17.72 -12.70
C ALA A 113 -4.00 -16.39 -12.81
N GLU A 114 -4.08 -15.75 -13.97
CA GLU A 114 -3.76 -14.33 -14.08
C GLU A 114 -4.84 -13.51 -13.37
N TYR A 115 -4.39 -12.52 -12.62
CA TYR A 115 -5.26 -11.66 -11.83
C TYR A 115 -4.90 -10.20 -12.10
N SER A 116 -5.83 -9.42 -12.65
CA SER A 116 -5.64 -7.97 -12.82
C SER A 116 -5.84 -7.26 -11.49
N PHE A 117 -4.74 -6.83 -10.86
CA PHE A 117 -4.73 -6.40 -9.44
C PHE A 117 -5.07 -4.94 -9.20
N GLU A 118 -5.17 -4.15 -10.27
CA GLU A 118 -5.53 -2.73 -10.25
C GLU A 118 -6.50 -2.38 -11.38
N SER A 119 -7.37 -3.32 -11.76
CA SER A 119 -8.32 -3.16 -12.86
C SER A 119 -9.51 -2.26 -12.55
N ALA A 120 -9.87 -2.11 -11.28
CA ALA A 120 -11.10 -1.42 -10.87
C ALA A 120 -10.85 -0.01 -10.31
N ALA A 121 -9.78 0.17 -9.52
CA ALA A 121 -9.43 1.45 -8.90
C ALA A 121 -7.93 1.47 -8.52
N LEU A 122 -7.29 2.64 -8.57
CA LEU A 122 -5.87 2.86 -8.23
C LEU A 122 -5.67 4.20 -7.50
N PHE A 123 -5.66 4.17 -6.17
CA PHE A 123 -5.82 5.37 -5.36
C PHE A 123 -5.10 5.28 -3.99
N ASN A 124 -5.38 6.21 -3.09
CA ASN A 124 -4.78 6.37 -1.76
C ASN A 124 -3.24 6.32 -1.76
N PRO A 125 -2.60 7.26 -2.48
CA PRO A 125 -1.15 7.26 -2.66
C PRO A 125 -0.38 7.65 -1.39
N SER A 126 0.75 7.00 -1.16
CA SER A 126 1.83 7.47 -0.27
C SER A 126 3.13 7.50 -1.06
N ILE A 127 4.01 8.47 -0.79
CA ILE A 127 5.20 8.74 -1.58
C ILE A 127 6.41 8.94 -0.67
N VAL A 128 7.55 8.37 -1.07
CA VAL A 128 8.84 8.52 -0.38
C VAL A 128 9.96 8.67 -1.39
N ALA A 129 11.02 9.40 -1.04
CA ALA A 129 12.24 9.44 -1.85
C ALA A 129 12.90 8.05 -1.91
N TRP A 130 13.46 7.72 -3.08
CA TRP A 130 14.11 6.43 -3.33
C TRP A 130 15.38 6.61 -4.17
N PRO A 131 16.59 6.20 -3.73
CA PRO A 131 16.90 5.57 -2.44
C PRO A 131 16.50 6.43 -1.23
N ILE A 132 16.49 5.81 -0.04
CA ILE A 132 16.01 6.47 1.17
C ILE A 132 16.77 7.77 1.46
N ASP A 133 16.06 8.88 1.35
CA ASP A 133 16.56 10.23 1.65
C ASP A 133 15.46 11.03 2.38
N PRO A 134 15.59 11.28 3.70
CA PRO A 134 14.62 12.06 4.45
C PRO A 134 14.59 13.55 4.08
N GLN A 135 15.64 14.08 3.42
CA GLN A 135 15.76 15.50 3.06
C GLN A 135 16.37 15.64 1.66
N PRO A 136 15.64 15.19 0.62
CA PRO A 136 16.18 15.18 -0.74
C PRO A 136 16.47 16.60 -1.24
N VAL A 137 17.44 16.71 -2.15
CA VAL A 137 17.86 17.96 -2.80
C VAL A 137 18.05 17.72 -4.30
N GLY A 138 17.58 18.66 -5.13
CA GLY A 138 17.67 18.55 -6.59
C GLY A 138 16.69 17.52 -7.17
N ASP A 139 17.05 16.89 -8.28
CA ASP A 139 16.25 15.82 -8.87
C ASP A 139 16.08 14.68 -7.87
N THR A 140 14.85 14.25 -7.64
CA THR A 140 14.50 13.30 -6.58
C THR A 140 13.71 12.14 -7.19
N ASP A 141 14.36 10.99 -7.27
CA ASP A 141 13.69 9.73 -7.56
C ASP A 141 12.78 9.36 -6.38
N PHE A 142 11.62 8.77 -6.68
CA PHE A 142 10.65 8.39 -5.66
C PHE A 142 9.98 7.05 -5.95
N VAL A 143 9.46 6.44 -4.87
CA VAL A 143 8.51 5.33 -4.93
C VAL A 143 7.17 5.82 -4.38
N LEU A 144 6.11 5.49 -5.11
CA LEU A 144 4.72 5.75 -4.77
C LEU A 144 4.03 4.42 -4.48
N SER A 145 3.53 4.21 -3.27
CA SER A 145 2.61 3.09 -2.98
C SER A 145 1.17 3.52 -3.25
N LEU A 146 0.40 2.65 -3.88
CA LEU A 146 -1.01 2.85 -4.23
C LEU A 146 -1.83 1.66 -3.75
N ARG A 147 -3.07 1.93 -3.39
CA ARG A 147 -4.11 0.93 -3.21
C ARG A 147 -4.65 0.52 -4.58
N GLY A 148 -4.37 -0.71 -4.98
CA GLY A 148 -4.92 -1.33 -6.19
C GLY A 148 -6.14 -2.20 -5.85
N ILE A 149 -7.26 -1.96 -6.54
CA ILE A 149 -8.45 -2.81 -6.47
C ILE A 149 -8.52 -3.64 -7.75
N GLY A 150 -8.38 -4.96 -7.59
CA GLY A 150 -8.45 -5.90 -8.71
C GLY A 150 -9.83 -6.54 -8.89
N GLU A 151 -9.87 -7.58 -9.73
CA GLU A 151 -11.05 -8.43 -9.89
C GLU A 151 -11.57 -8.93 -8.53
N GLY A 152 -12.89 -8.97 -8.34
CA GLY A 152 -13.50 -9.39 -7.07
C GLY A 152 -13.32 -8.38 -5.92
N HIS A 153 -12.90 -7.14 -6.23
CA HIS A 153 -12.75 -6.02 -5.29
C HIS A 153 -11.75 -6.26 -4.14
N LEU A 154 -10.77 -7.14 -4.34
CA LEU A 154 -9.72 -7.35 -3.35
C LEU A 154 -8.72 -6.18 -3.39
N SER A 155 -8.42 -5.64 -2.20
CA SER A 155 -7.44 -4.57 -2.04
C SER A 155 -6.02 -5.12 -1.92
N SER A 156 -5.10 -4.50 -2.66
CA SER A 156 -3.66 -4.78 -2.67
C SER A 156 -2.86 -3.49 -2.57
N VAL A 157 -1.57 -3.59 -2.26
CA VAL A 157 -0.62 -2.48 -2.41
C VAL A 157 0.25 -2.74 -3.63
N THR A 158 0.30 -1.79 -4.55
CA THR A 158 1.19 -1.80 -5.72
C THR A 158 2.01 -0.52 -5.74
N PHE A 159 3.07 -0.48 -6.52
CA PHE A 159 3.98 0.66 -6.56
C PHE A 159 4.09 1.29 -7.95
N ARG A 160 4.48 2.56 -7.97
CA ARG A 160 5.01 3.28 -9.12
C ARG A 160 6.33 3.92 -8.75
N THR A 161 7.15 4.17 -9.75
CA THR A 161 8.39 4.92 -9.63
C THR A 161 8.30 6.18 -10.48
N GLY A 162 9.11 7.17 -10.16
CA GLY A 162 9.15 8.40 -10.92
C GLY A 162 10.26 9.32 -10.44
N VAL A 163 10.37 10.47 -11.11
CA VAL A 163 11.36 11.50 -10.79
C VAL A 163 10.63 12.81 -10.61
N TRP A 164 10.89 13.49 -9.50
CA TRP A 164 10.53 14.89 -9.32
C TRP A 164 11.76 15.75 -9.61
N ARG A 165 11.75 16.47 -10.73
CA ARG A 165 12.89 17.29 -11.17
C ARG A 165 12.95 18.61 -10.43
N ALA A 166 14.15 19.17 -10.31
CA ALA A 166 14.42 20.41 -9.55
C ALA A 166 13.65 21.64 -10.08
N ASP A 167 13.23 21.62 -11.34
CA ASP A 167 12.41 22.66 -11.98
C ASP A 167 10.90 22.51 -11.71
N GLY A 168 10.50 21.45 -11.00
CA GLY A 168 9.13 21.15 -10.62
C GLY A 168 8.39 20.22 -11.59
N GLU A 169 9.03 19.71 -12.64
CA GLU A 169 8.49 18.66 -13.49
C GLU A 169 8.42 17.32 -12.73
N VAL A 170 7.36 16.55 -12.98
CA VAL A 170 7.16 15.22 -12.39
C VAL A 170 6.95 14.23 -13.52
N GLU A 171 7.82 13.22 -13.56
CA GLU A 171 7.77 12.14 -14.54
C GLU A 171 7.43 10.83 -13.82
N ILE A 172 6.36 10.16 -14.24
CA ILE A 172 6.03 8.81 -13.75
C ILE A 172 6.61 7.80 -14.74
N ALA A 173 7.39 6.84 -14.24
CA ALA A 173 7.90 5.76 -15.07
C ALA A 173 6.77 4.84 -15.52
N ALA A 174 6.87 4.32 -16.75
CA ALA A 174 5.95 3.29 -17.21
C ALA A 174 6.08 2.04 -16.31
N PRO A 175 4.98 1.54 -15.72
CA PRO A 175 5.07 0.38 -14.86
C PRO A 175 5.30 -0.90 -15.67
N ALA A 176 5.94 -1.89 -15.05
CA ALA A 176 6.05 -3.22 -15.63
C ALA A 176 4.66 -3.85 -15.88
N PRO A 177 4.44 -4.56 -17.00
CA PRO A 177 3.13 -5.12 -17.35
C PRO A 177 2.70 -6.27 -16.43
N SER A 178 3.65 -6.90 -15.72
CA SER A 178 3.39 -8.03 -14.84
C SER A 178 3.87 -7.76 -13.42
N GLY A 179 3.07 -8.19 -12.44
CA GLY A 179 3.43 -8.18 -11.04
C GLY A 179 4.13 -9.47 -10.58
N VAL A 180 4.86 -9.35 -9.47
CA VAL A 180 5.45 -10.42 -8.69
C VAL A 180 4.70 -10.49 -7.36
N PRO A 181 4.01 -11.60 -7.06
CA PRO A 181 3.31 -11.77 -5.79
C PRO A 181 4.32 -12.07 -4.67
N PRO A 182 3.96 -11.81 -3.40
CA PRO A 182 4.83 -12.13 -2.28
C PRO A 182 4.82 -13.63 -1.99
N ILE A 183 5.98 -14.17 -1.62
CA ILE A 183 6.11 -15.49 -1.03
C ILE A 183 6.49 -15.32 0.44
N THR A 184 5.85 -16.07 1.34
CA THR A 184 6.21 -16.02 2.76
C THR A 184 7.51 -16.79 3.00
N THR A 185 8.48 -16.15 3.65
CA THR A 185 9.77 -16.76 4.01
C THR A 185 10.00 -16.73 5.53
N PRO A 186 10.96 -17.51 6.07
CA PRO A 186 11.38 -17.35 7.46
C PRO A 186 11.82 -15.91 7.75
N VAL A 187 11.42 -15.39 8.90
CA VAL A 187 11.72 -14.02 9.31
C VAL A 187 13.19 -13.87 9.67
N GLN A 188 13.80 -12.76 9.26
CA GLN A 188 15.17 -12.39 9.59
C GLN A 188 15.22 -10.99 10.22
N GLY A 189 16.15 -10.74 11.14
CA GLY A 189 16.35 -9.42 11.74
C GLY A 189 15.25 -9.01 12.74
N TRP A 190 14.72 -7.78 12.62
CA TRP A 190 13.64 -7.29 13.50
C TRP A 190 12.39 -8.16 13.37
N GLN A 191 11.94 -8.71 14.49
CA GLN A 191 10.78 -9.60 14.57
C GLN A 191 10.16 -9.57 15.96
N ASP A 192 8.87 -9.89 16.01
CA ASP A 192 8.12 -10.33 17.17
C ASP A 192 7.52 -11.73 16.92
N ALA A 193 6.68 -12.23 17.83
CA ALA A 193 6.10 -13.57 17.73
C ALA A 193 5.17 -13.76 16.51
N ASP A 194 4.61 -12.68 15.97
CA ASP A 194 3.56 -12.69 14.95
C ASP A 194 4.03 -12.04 13.63
N THR A 195 5.34 -11.79 13.50
CA THR A 195 5.92 -11.16 12.32
C THR A 195 5.88 -12.10 11.12
N ILE A 196 5.53 -11.55 9.97
CA ILE A 196 5.53 -12.26 8.69
C ILE A 196 6.56 -11.59 7.79
N GLN A 197 7.39 -12.38 7.11
CA GLN A 197 8.30 -11.86 6.10
C GLN A 197 7.83 -12.27 4.70
N LEU A 198 7.78 -11.30 3.81
CA LEU A 198 7.43 -11.45 2.41
C LEU A 198 8.66 -11.23 1.54
N ASP A 199 8.83 -12.14 0.59
CA ASP A 199 9.87 -12.11 -0.42
C ASP A 199 9.23 -11.91 -1.79
N CYS A 200 9.56 -10.78 -2.40
CA CYS A 200 9.25 -10.40 -3.78
C CYS A 200 10.56 -10.20 -4.57
N SER A 201 11.66 -10.86 -4.21
CA SER A 201 12.99 -10.70 -4.84
C SER A 201 13.04 -11.08 -6.32
N GLY A 202 12.02 -11.77 -6.83
CA GLY A 202 11.79 -11.93 -8.27
C GLY A 202 11.46 -10.62 -9.01
N SER A 203 11.19 -9.54 -8.28
CA SER A 203 10.98 -8.19 -8.80
C SER A 203 12.32 -7.52 -9.15
N CYS A 204 12.39 -6.95 -10.35
CA CYS A 204 13.53 -6.16 -10.83
C CYS A 204 13.41 -4.68 -10.50
N GLU A 205 12.19 -4.18 -10.26
CA GLU A 205 11.92 -2.79 -9.91
C GLU A 205 10.66 -2.68 -9.04
N PRO A 206 10.52 -1.63 -8.20
CA PRO A 206 9.38 -1.53 -7.28
C PRO A 206 8.02 -1.71 -7.94
N SER A 207 7.83 -1.27 -9.19
CA SER A 207 6.54 -1.36 -9.89
C SER A 207 6.09 -2.80 -10.15
N GLU A 208 7.00 -3.77 -10.23
CA GLU A 208 6.68 -5.20 -10.34
C GLU A 208 6.18 -5.78 -9.01
N THR A 209 6.51 -5.19 -7.86
CA THR A 209 6.08 -5.71 -6.56
C THR A 209 4.59 -5.44 -6.33
N VAL A 210 3.84 -6.47 -5.95
CA VAL A 210 2.44 -6.33 -5.51
C VAL A 210 2.26 -7.05 -4.19
N LEU A 211 1.83 -6.35 -3.16
CA LEU A 211 1.55 -6.93 -1.86
C LEU A 211 0.07 -7.33 -1.77
N PHE A 212 -0.15 -8.60 -1.47
CA PHE A 212 -1.48 -9.16 -1.24
C PHE A 212 -1.66 -9.59 0.21
N PRO A 213 -2.92 -9.76 0.63
CA PRO A 213 -3.24 -10.56 1.80
C PRO A 213 -2.58 -11.94 1.82
N VAL A 214 -1.80 -12.22 2.86
CA VAL A 214 -1.15 -13.52 3.12
C VAL A 214 -1.61 -14.21 4.42
N VAL A 215 -2.37 -13.53 5.28
CA VAL A 215 -2.94 -14.11 6.52
C VAL A 215 -4.40 -13.74 6.72
N GLU A 216 -5.10 -14.45 7.60
CA GLU A 216 -6.55 -14.30 7.81
C GLU A 216 -6.96 -12.90 8.28
N SER A 217 -6.11 -12.20 9.05
CA SER A 217 -6.39 -10.83 9.51
C SER A 217 -6.51 -9.82 8.36
N GLN A 218 -6.03 -10.17 7.17
CA GLN A 218 -6.09 -9.35 5.96
C GLN A 218 -6.92 -10.01 4.85
N SER A 219 -7.72 -11.05 5.15
CA SER A 219 -8.42 -11.86 4.14
C SER A 219 -9.35 -11.09 3.18
N ARG A 220 -9.71 -9.84 3.50
CA ARG A 220 -10.51 -8.94 2.65
C ARG A 220 -9.71 -7.79 2.03
N GLY A 221 -8.44 -7.62 2.37
CA GLY A 221 -7.56 -6.64 1.77
C GLY A 221 -6.57 -6.00 2.72
N ILE A 222 -5.57 -5.36 2.12
CA ILE A 222 -4.69 -4.39 2.78
C ILE A 222 -4.94 -3.02 2.17
N GLU A 223 -5.03 -1.99 3.01
CA GLU A 223 -5.53 -0.68 2.63
C GLU A 223 -4.66 0.45 3.17
N ASP A 224 -4.56 1.53 2.39
CA ASP A 224 -4.08 2.85 2.81
C ASP A 224 -2.71 2.83 3.48
N LEU A 225 -1.70 2.31 2.78
CA LEU A 225 -0.32 2.28 3.27
C LEU A 225 0.24 3.70 3.39
N ARG A 226 0.72 4.07 4.58
CA ARG A 226 1.37 5.35 4.88
C ARG A 226 2.84 5.10 5.18
N LEU A 227 3.69 5.25 4.17
CA LEU A 227 5.13 5.01 4.25
C LEU A 227 5.89 6.26 4.71
N THR A 228 6.96 6.06 5.46
CA THR A 228 7.93 7.11 5.77
C THR A 228 9.33 6.52 5.89
N PRO A 229 10.40 7.25 5.48
CA PRO A 229 11.73 7.01 6.00
C PRO A 229 11.67 7.04 7.53
N PHE A 230 12.35 6.09 8.17
CA PHE A 230 12.25 5.91 9.60
C PHE A 230 13.63 5.69 10.24
N ALA A 231 13.92 6.47 11.28
CA ALA A 231 15.14 6.36 12.06
C ALA A 231 14.88 5.56 13.35
N ILE A 232 15.44 4.36 13.40
CA ILE A 232 15.54 3.56 14.63
C ILE A 232 16.93 3.83 15.24
N PRO A 233 17.05 4.12 16.56
CA PRO A 233 18.34 4.31 17.20
C PRO A 233 19.31 3.16 16.90
N ASP A 234 20.56 3.51 16.60
CA ASP A 234 21.66 2.58 16.33
C ASP A 234 21.44 1.64 15.13
N ARG A 235 20.55 1.98 14.19
CA ARG A 235 20.31 1.22 12.96
C ARG A 235 20.39 2.12 11.72
N PRO A 236 20.67 1.54 10.52
CA PRO A 236 20.47 2.24 9.27
C PRO A 236 19.02 2.72 9.11
N LEU A 237 18.83 3.78 8.32
CA LEU A 237 17.50 4.19 7.90
C LEU A 237 16.79 3.04 7.16
N THR A 238 15.49 2.92 7.41
CA THR A 238 14.60 1.92 6.80
C THR A 238 13.29 2.61 6.43
N PHE A 239 12.46 2.00 5.59
CA PHE A 239 11.08 2.45 5.46
C PHE A 239 10.19 1.70 6.44
N ILE A 240 9.39 2.44 7.21
CA ILE A 240 8.28 1.88 7.96
C ILE A 240 6.99 2.50 7.42
N GLY A 241 6.01 1.66 7.17
CA GLY A 241 4.66 2.05 6.85
C GLY A 241 3.65 1.52 7.85
N THR A 242 2.51 2.19 7.92
CA THR A 242 1.31 1.73 8.64
C THR A 242 0.21 1.49 7.63
N TYR A 243 -0.55 0.41 7.76
CA TYR A 243 -1.66 0.11 6.87
C TYR A 243 -2.81 -0.52 7.65
N THR A 244 -3.99 -0.51 7.03
CA THR A 244 -5.17 -1.17 7.57
C THR A 244 -5.30 -2.56 6.96
N ALA A 245 -5.16 -3.59 7.79
CA ALA A 245 -5.48 -4.97 7.42
C ALA A 245 -6.96 -5.21 7.67
N VAL A 246 -7.68 -5.70 6.66
CA VAL A 246 -9.11 -5.98 6.74
C VAL A 246 -9.34 -7.48 6.61
N GLY A 247 -9.85 -8.10 7.68
CA GLY A 247 -10.15 -9.53 7.72
C GLY A 247 -11.62 -9.81 8.00
N ALA A 248 -11.96 -11.09 8.13
CA ALA A 248 -13.30 -11.50 8.53
C ALA A 248 -13.70 -10.99 9.92
N ALA A 249 -12.73 -10.87 10.83
CA ALA A 249 -12.94 -10.43 12.22
C ALA A 249 -13.03 -8.89 12.38
N GLY A 250 -12.67 -8.11 11.36
CA GLY A 250 -12.66 -6.65 11.41
C GLY A 250 -11.41 -6.04 10.79
N ALA A 251 -11.31 -4.71 10.89
CA ALA A 251 -10.15 -3.95 10.47
C ALA A 251 -9.20 -3.71 11.65
N ARG A 252 -7.90 -3.75 11.39
CA ARG A 252 -6.84 -3.49 12.37
C ARG A 252 -5.67 -2.74 11.73
N GLN A 253 -4.86 -2.10 12.54
CA GLN A 253 -3.59 -1.51 12.11
C GLN A 253 -2.48 -2.56 12.14
N GLU A 254 -1.62 -2.51 11.13
CA GLU A 254 -0.40 -3.31 11.02
C GLU A 254 0.74 -2.42 10.49
N LEU A 255 1.97 -2.80 10.81
CA LEU A 255 3.18 -2.15 10.31
C LEU A 255 3.78 -2.94 9.17
N LEU A 256 4.35 -2.23 8.20
CA LEU A 256 5.14 -2.77 7.10
C LEU A 256 6.57 -2.20 7.23
N GLN A 257 7.60 -3.04 7.15
CA GLN A 257 9.00 -2.60 7.05
C GLN A 257 9.60 -3.05 5.70
N THR A 258 10.38 -2.20 5.05
CA THR A 258 11.21 -2.57 3.88
C THR A 258 12.42 -1.67 3.74
N ASP A 259 13.48 -2.18 3.11
CA ASP A 259 14.68 -1.42 2.75
C ASP A 259 14.86 -1.28 1.23
N ASP A 260 14.15 -2.10 0.44
CA ASP A 260 14.43 -2.33 -0.98
C ASP A 260 13.19 -2.47 -1.87
N PHE A 261 11.98 -2.43 -1.31
CA PHE A 261 10.71 -2.71 -2.00
C PHE A 261 10.63 -4.10 -2.66
N ARG A 262 11.49 -5.03 -2.23
CA ARG A 262 11.50 -6.43 -2.67
C ARG A 262 11.31 -7.38 -1.50
N THR A 263 11.82 -7.03 -0.33
CA THR A 263 11.63 -7.77 0.91
C THR A 263 10.83 -6.91 1.89
N PHE A 264 9.80 -7.50 2.49
CA PHE A 264 8.93 -6.81 3.42
C PHE A 264 8.75 -7.61 4.69
N LYS A 265 8.51 -6.90 5.80
CA LYS A 265 8.02 -7.51 7.03
C LYS A 265 6.71 -6.86 7.43
N MET A 266 5.78 -7.66 7.88
CA MET A 266 4.50 -7.23 8.41
C MET A 266 4.44 -7.54 9.88
N HIS A 267 4.10 -6.54 10.70
CA HIS A 267 4.02 -6.66 12.16
C HIS A 267 2.65 -6.23 12.65
N PRO A 268 1.98 -7.04 13.49
CA PRO A 268 0.73 -6.63 14.09
C PRO A 268 0.91 -5.48 15.09
N VAL A 269 0.07 -4.45 14.98
CA VAL A 269 -0.03 -3.41 16.02
C VAL A 269 -0.88 -3.93 17.18
N ARG A 270 -0.46 -3.62 18.40
CA ARG A 270 -1.11 -3.95 19.68
C ARG A 270 -1.38 -2.67 20.49
N GLY A 271 -2.22 -2.81 21.52
CA GLY A 271 -2.61 -1.71 22.39
C GLY A 271 -3.72 -0.84 21.78
N ASP A 272 -3.78 0.42 22.18
CA ASP A 272 -4.93 1.30 21.92
C ASP A 272 -5.11 1.62 20.43
N LEU A 273 -4.01 1.61 19.65
CA LEU A 273 -4.05 1.85 18.20
C LEU A 273 -4.33 0.61 17.36
N ALA A 274 -4.43 -0.59 17.95
CA ALA A 274 -4.61 -1.83 17.19
C ALA A 274 -5.87 -1.81 16.30
N ASN A 275 -6.95 -1.16 16.76
CA ASN A 275 -8.21 -1.02 16.03
C ASN A 275 -8.49 0.43 15.60
N ALA A 276 -7.51 1.33 15.73
CA ALA A 276 -7.66 2.71 15.29
C ALA A 276 -7.72 2.77 13.75
N LYS A 277 -8.08 3.94 13.21
CA LYS A 277 -8.01 4.23 11.78
C LYS A 277 -6.94 5.28 11.49
N GLY A 278 -6.28 5.11 10.34
CA GLY A 278 -5.33 6.10 9.82
C GLY A 278 -4.12 6.30 10.72
N MET A 279 -3.63 5.24 11.36
CA MET A 279 -2.39 5.33 12.14
C MET A 279 -1.27 5.86 11.23
N ALA A 280 -0.44 6.78 11.72
CA ALA A 280 0.77 7.20 11.01
C ALA A 280 1.87 7.57 11.99
N LEU A 281 3.10 7.19 11.65
CA LEU A 281 4.25 7.31 12.55
C LEU A 281 4.96 8.65 12.39
N PHE A 282 5.40 9.23 13.49
CA PHE A 282 6.47 10.22 13.43
C PHE A 282 7.77 9.50 13.02
N PRO A 283 8.58 10.05 12.09
CA PRO A 283 9.68 9.32 11.41
C PRO A 283 10.90 9.00 12.29
N ARG A 284 10.86 9.35 13.58
CA ARG A 284 11.92 9.11 14.57
C ARG A 284 11.36 9.19 15.99
N GLN A 285 12.17 8.82 16.97
CA GLN A 285 11.85 9.08 18.36
C GLN A 285 11.82 10.58 18.69
N ILE A 286 10.92 10.95 19.59
CA ILE A 286 10.77 12.30 20.16
C ILE A 286 10.75 12.12 21.68
N GLY A 287 11.68 12.78 22.39
CA GLY A 287 11.82 12.57 23.85
C GLY A 287 12.15 11.13 24.26
N GLY A 288 12.79 10.34 23.38
CA GLY A 288 13.10 8.92 23.63
C GLY A 288 11.93 7.96 23.46
N ARG A 289 10.77 8.43 22.97
CA ARG A 289 9.57 7.62 22.71
C ARG A 289 9.27 7.60 21.22
N TYR A 290 8.69 6.51 20.73
CA TYR A 290 8.07 6.50 19.41
C TYR A 290 6.67 7.10 19.51
N LEU A 291 6.30 7.96 18.56
CA LEU A 291 5.00 8.61 18.54
C LEU A 291 4.24 8.26 17.25
N ALA A 292 2.91 8.25 17.34
CA ALA A 292 2.02 8.04 16.21
C ALA A 292 0.77 8.90 16.36
N LEU A 293 0.24 9.35 15.22
CA LEU A 293 -1.10 9.90 15.12
C LEU A 293 -2.08 8.79 14.71
N GLY A 294 -3.34 8.92 15.09
CA GLY A 294 -4.41 8.06 14.60
C GLY A 294 -5.78 8.49 15.09
N ARG A 295 -6.81 7.74 14.71
CA ARG A 295 -8.20 7.98 15.15
C ARG A 295 -8.78 6.75 15.80
N GLN A 296 -8.64 6.66 17.10
CA GLN A 296 -9.15 5.54 17.89
C GLN A 296 -10.65 5.66 18.21
N ASP A 297 -11.18 6.89 18.30
CA ASP A 297 -12.61 7.15 18.53
C ASP A 297 -13.41 7.36 17.23
N ASN A 298 -12.75 7.22 16.07
CA ASN A 298 -13.26 7.48 14.72
C ASN A 298 -13.63 8.94 14.39
N GLU A 299 -13.37 9.89 15.30
CA GLU A 299 -13.81 11.29 15.16
C GLU A 299 -12.65 12.27 15.24
N ASN A 300 -11.79 12.11 16.25
CA ASN A 300 -10.74 13.06 16.62
C ASN A 300 -9.36 12.54 16.24
N LEU A 301 -8.39 13.45 16.12
CA LEU A 301 -6.99 13.09 15.94
C LEU A 301 -6.33 12.90 17.31
N TRP A 302 -5.78 11.72 17.54
CA TRP A 302 -5.12 11.33 18.79
C TRP A 302 -3.61 11.17 18.59
N LEU A 303 -2.87 11.48 19.64
CA LEU A 303 -1.46 11.12 19.80
C LEU A 303 -1.36 9.86 20.65
N ALA A 304 -0.48 8.95 20.25
CA ALA A 304 -0.11 7.76 21.01
C ALA A 304 1.40 7.62 21.10
N GLU A 305 1.87 6.91 22.13
CA GLU A 305 3.28 6.59 22.33
C GLU A 305 3.54 5.08 22.34
N SER A 306 4.77 4.69 22.04
CA SER A 306 5.27 3.33 22.15
C SER A 306 6.75 3.31 22.54
N ASP A 307 7.14 2.25 23.26
CA ASP A 307 8.53 1.93 23.59
C ASP A 307 9.19 0.99 22.56
N ASP A 308 8.39 0.23 21.82
CA ASP A 308 8.84 -0.91 21.01
C ASP A 308 8.35 -0.89 19.55
N LEU A 309 7.63 0.17 19.14
CA LEU A 309 6.91 0.33 17.87
C LEU A 309 5.71 -0.61 17.67
N LEU A 310 5.49 -1.59 18.53
CA LEU A 310 4.49 -2.64 18.32
C LEU A 310 3.29 -2.47 19.25
N THR A 311 3.51 -1.96 20.47
CA THR A 311 2.48 -1.77 21.49
C THR A 311 2.31 -0.29 21.76
N TRP A 312 1.11 0.23 21.46
CA TRP A 312 0.82 1.66 21.51
C TRP A 312 -0.17 2.01 22.61
N ARG A 313 0.06 3.15 23.26
CA ARG A 313 -0.81 3.70 24.32
C ARG A 313 -1.25 5.11 23.96
N ALA A 314 -2.55 5.36 24.01
CA ALA A 314 -3.09 6.68 23.74
C ALA A 314 -2.62 7.68 24.79
N GLN A 315 -2.18 8.86 24.36
CA GLN A 315 -1.76 9.96 25.23
C GLN A 315 -2.87 11.01 25.37
N GLY A 316 -3.54 11.37 24.27
CA GLY A 316 -4.59 12.37 24.29
C GLY A 316 -5.01 12.82 22.89
N LYS A 317 -6.08 13.63 22.83
CA LYS A 317 -6.51 14.29 21.60
C LYS A 317 -5.57 15.45 21.27
N VAL A 318 -5.20 15.57 20.00
CA VAL A 318 -4.44 16.69 19.43
C VAL A 318 -5.37 17.65 18.70
N LEU A 319 -6.33 17.11 17.93
CA LEU A 319 -7.33 17.89 17.21
C LEU A 319 -8.72 17.30 17.37
N GLU A 320 -9.70 18.19 17.53
CA GLU A 320 -11.12 17.92 17.42
C GLU A 320 -11.68 18.74 16.24
N PRO A 321 -12.76 18.26 15.59
CA PRO A 321 -13.49 19.05 14.59
C PRO A 321 -13.80 20.47 15.08
N LEU A 322 -13.35 21.48 14.34
CA LEU A 322 -13.64 22.89 14.61
C LEU A 322 -14.31 23.57 13.44
N TYR A 323 -13.90 23.24 12.20
CA TYR A 323 -14.41 23.91 11.00
C TYR A 323 -15.54 23.11 10.30
N PRO A 324 -16.40 23.77 9.50
CA PRO A 324 -17.53 23.10 8.85
C PRO A 324 -17.15 21.90 7.97
N TRP A 325 -16.00 21.97 7.28
CA TRP A 325 -15.53 20.92 6.36
C TRP A 325 -15.01 19.67 7.08
N GLU A 326 -14.81 19.73 8.40
CA GLU A 326 -14.32 18.62 9.23
C GLU A 326 -15.33 18.20 10.32
N SER A 327 -16.55 18.72 10.28
CA SER A 327 -17.55 18.58 11.36
C SER A 327 -18.00 17.15 11.66
N VAL A 328 -17.84 16.19 10.74
CA VAL A 328 -18.14 14.77 11.01
C VAL A 328 -16.95 14.08 11.68
N GLN A 329 -15.73 14.39 11.25
CA GLN A 329 -14.48 13.83 11.76
C GLN A 329 -13.28 14.52 11.11
N ILE A 330 -12.15 14.52 11.82
CA ILE A 330 -10.83 14.95 11.33
C ILE A 330 -9.82 13.82 11.52
N GLY A 331 -8.89 13.63 10.59
CA GLY A 331 -7.77 12.69 10.74
C GLY A 331 -6.51 13.13 10.02
N ASN A 332 -5.42 12.40 10.22
CA ASN A 332 -4.21 12.55 9.43
C ASN A 332 -4.31 11.75 8.12
N CYS A 333 -3.67 12.26 7.09
CA CYS A 333 -3.50 11.62 5.80
C CYS A 333 -2.35 10.60 5.85
N GLY A 334 -1.12 11.08 6.05
CA GLY A 334 0.09 10.26 6.15
C GLY A 334 0.88 10.56 7.42
N SER A 335 2.15 10.16 7.40
CA SER A 335 3.11 10.45 8.47
C SER A 335 3.40 11.96 8.58
N PRO A 336 3.59 12.50 9.81
CA PRO A 336 4.10 13.85 10.01
C PRO A 336 5.43 14.07 9.30
N ILE A 337 5.57 15.19 8.60
CA ILE A 337 6.76 15.57 7.85
C ILE A 337 7.54 16.60 8.67
N GLU A 338 8.82 16.30 8.96
CA GLU A 338 9.68 17.23 9.68
C GLU A 338 10.08 18.40 8.78
N ILE A 339 9.77 19.63 9.21
CA ILE A 339 10.19 20.87 8.56
C ILE A 339 10.83 21.81 9.61
N ASP A 340 11.44 22.89 9.14
CA ASP A 340 12.14 23.86 10.00
C ASP A 340 11.24 24.48 11.07
N GLU A 341 9.92 24.55 10.86
CA GLU A 341 8.96 25.13 11.79
C GLU A 341 8.36 24.10 12.78
N GLY A 342 8.49 22.80 12.53
CA GLY A 342 7.87 21.75 13.34
C GLY A 342 7.46 20.53 12.52
N TRP A 343 6.37 19.88 12.94
CA TRP A 343 5.81 18.74 12.22
C TRP A 343 4.64 19.19 11.36
N LEU A 344 4.82 19.19 10.04
CA LEU A 344 3.75 19.40 9.09
C LEU A 344 2.94 18.11 8.94
N VAL A 345 1.65 18.16 9.23
CA VAL A 345 0.73 17.03 9.12
C VAL A 345 -0.36 17.38 8.13
N LEU A 346 -0.43 16.62 7.04
CA LEU A 346 -1.58 16.65 6.15
C LEU A 346 -2.77 15.98 6.83
N THR A 347 -3.92 16.63 6.81
CA THR A 347 -5.15 16.15 7.43
C THR A 347 -6.24 15.94 6.39
N HIS A 348 -7.22 15.13 6.75
CA HIS A 348 -8.51 15.07 6.07
C HIS A 348 -9.63 15.42 7.03
N GLY A 349 -10.69 16.01 6.48
CA GLY A 349 -11.91 16.37 7.18
C GLY A 349 -13.12 15.89 6.39
N VAL A 350 -14.18 15.53 7.11
CA VAL A 350 -15.42 15.08 6.49
C VAL A 350 -16.54 16.08 6.79
N GLY A 351 -17.09 16.64 5.72
CA GLY A 351 -18.16 17.63 5.76
C GLY A 351 -19.52 17.07 5.33
N VAL A 352 -20.38 17.98 4.87
CA VAL A 352 -21.76 17.68 4.47
C VAL A 352 -21.81 16.66 3.33
N VAL A 353 -22.76 15.71 3.39
CA VAL A 353 -22.91 14.62 2.40
C VAL A 353 -21.61 13.81 2.21
N ARG A 354 -20.83 13.63 3.29
CA ARG A 354 -19.59 12.85 3.27
C ARG A 354 -18.58 13.43 2.25
N ASN A 355 -18.52 14.75 2.13
CA ASN A 355 -17.50 15.41 1.34
C ASN A 355 -16.16 15.32 2.09
N TYR A 356 -15.20 14.58 1.53
CA TYR A 356 -13.85 14.44 2.09
C TYR A 356 -12.94 15.49 1.46
N CYS A 357 -12.42 16.37 2.31
CA CYS A 357 -11.45 17.40 1.96
C CYS A 357 -10.10 17.12 2.63
N MET A 358 -9.05 17.71 2.09
CA MET A 358 -7.72 17.73 2.70
C MET A 358 -7.39 19.10 3.28
N GLY A 359 -6.67 19.12 4.38
CA GLY A 359 -6.12 20.30 5.04
C GLY A 359 -4.71 20.03 5.56
N ALA A 360 -4.24 20.91 6.45
CA ALA A 360 -2.94 20.76 7.09
C ALA A 360 -2.92 21.41 8.48
N VAL A 361 -2.08 20.86 9.36
CA VAL A 361 -1.76 21.37 10.69
C VAL A 361 -0.24 21.36 10.89
N LEU A 362 0.27 22.33 11.63
CA LEU A 362 1.63 22.37 12.14
C LEU A 362 1.62 22.04 13.63
N LEU A 363 2.39 21.04 14.04
CA LEU A 363 2.59 20.67 15.45
C LEU A 363 3.99 21.07 15.91
N ASP A 364 4.13 21.31 17.22
CA ASP A 364 5.42 21.64 17.84
C ASP A 364 6.40 20.46 17.74
N ARG A 365 7.67 20.76 17.46
CA ARG A 365 8.69 19.75 17.16
C ARG A 365 9.01 18.85 18.34
N ASP A 366 9.09 19.45 19.52
CA ASP A 366 9.51 18.79 20.75
C ASP A 366 8.32 18.26 21.54
N ASP A 367 7.16 18.91 21.40
CA ASP A 367 5.88 18.47 21.99
C ASP A 367 4.77 18.37 20.92
N PRO A 368 4.64 17.24 20.21
CA PRO A 368 3.64 17.08 19.16
C PRO A 368 2.18 17.13 19.63
N ALA A 369 1.91 17.19 20.95
CA ALA A 369 0.56 17.44 21.46
C ALA A 369 0.14 18.92 21.27
N LYS A 370 1.09 19.83 21.04
CA LYS A 370 0.84 21.26 20.88
C LYS A 370 0.68 21.63 19.41
N VAL A 371 -0.50 22.14 19.07
CA VAL A 371 -0.81 22.69 17.74
C VAL A 371 -0.26 24.12 17.64
N LEU A 372 0.54 24.38 16.60
CA LEU A 372 1.10 25.70 16.30
C LEU A 372 0.26 26.49 15.28
N GLY A 373 -0.47 25.78 14.42
CA GLY A 373 -1.45 26.37 13.54
C GLY A 373 -2.13 25.34 12.65
N ARG A 374 -3.34 25.62 12.18
CA ARG A 374 -4.05 24.77 11.20
C ARG A 374 -4.80 25.61 10.17
N LEU A 375 -5.08 25.01 9.01
CA LEU A 375 -5.91 25.65 8.00
C LEU A 375 -7.38 25.71 8.44
N ALA A 376 -7.99 26.88 8.23
CA ALA A 376 -9.42 27.09 8.49
C ALA A 376 -10.31 26.60 7.32
N GLU A 377 -9.79 26.69 6.10
CA GLU A 377 -10.44 26.21 4.87
C GLU A 377 -9.65 25.03 4.30
N PRO A 378 -10.28 24.14 3.50
CA PRO A 378 -9.59 23.07 2.83
C PRO A 378 -8.39 23.54 1.99
N LEU A 379 -7.30 22.78 2.05
CA LEU A 379 -6.21 22.87 1.07
C LEU A 379 -6.67 22.35 -0.29
N LEU A 380 -7.44 21.25 -0.28
CA LEU A 380 -7.97 20.60 -1.47
C LEU A 380 -9.35 20.04 -1.18
N GLU A 381 -10.27 20.29 -2.10
CA GLU A 381 -11.64 19.75 -2.09
C GLU A 381 -12.01 19.15 -3.45
N PRO A 382 -12.96 18.19 -3.49
CA PRO A 382 -13.41 17.62 -4.75
C PRO A 382 -14.05 18.69 -5.65
N SER A 383 -13.50 18.87 -6.86
CA SER A 383 -14.10 19.77 -7.85
C SER A 383 -15.28 19.10 -8.58
N ASP A 384 -16.06 19.87 -9.35
CA ASP A 384 -17.16 19.33 -10.17
C ASP A 384 -16.72 18.21 -11.13
N HIS A 385 -15.45 18.22 -11.55
CA HIS A 385 -14.84 17.21 -12.42
C HIS A 385 -14.11 16.10 -11.65
N GLU A 386 -13.88 16.26 -10.34
CA GLU A 386 -13.12 15.34 -9.48
C GLU A 386 -13.99 14.76 -8.34
N ARG A 387 -15.30 14.64 -8.57
CA ARG A 387 -16.26 14.15 -7.57
C ARG A 387 -16.92 12.81 -7.90
N ASN A 388 -16.76 12.30 -9.11
CA ASN A 388 -17.37 11.04 -9.55
C ASN A 388 -16.32 9.93 -9.54
N GLY A 389 -16.68 8.77 -9.02
CA GLY A 389 -15.80 7.60 -8.92
C GLY A 389 -16.42 6.52 -8.04
N TYR A 390 -15.60 5.60 -7.55
CA TYR A 390 -16.00 4.50 -6.68
C TYR A 390 -16.67 5.00 -5.39
N VAL A 391 -16.12 6.05 -4.78
CA VAL A 391 -16.73 6.80 -3.68
C VAL A 391 -16.80 8.29 -4.05
N PRO A 392 -17.98 8.84 -4.35
CA PRO A 392 -18.11 10.23 -4.77
C PRO A 392 -17.68 11.24 -3.69
N ASN A 393 -17.28 12.43 -4.13
CA ASN A 393 -16.91 13.59 -3.29
C ASN A 393 -15.73 13.31 -2.33
N VAL A 394 -14.70 12.62 -2.81
CA VAL A 394 -13.50 12.33 -2.01
C VAL A 394 -12.23 12.84 -2.69
N VAL A 395 -11.44 13.59 -1.93
CA VAL A 395 -9.99 13.73 -2.15
C VAL A 395 -9.24 13.23 -0.93
N TYR A 396 -8.20 12.43 -1.13
CA TYR A 396 -7.48 11.79 -0.04
C TYR A 396 -6.01 11.53 -0.36
N SER A 397 -5.14 11.44 0.63
CA SER A 397 -3.75 11.03 0.45
C SER A 397 -3.27 10.23 1.66
N CYS A 398 -2.24 9.43 1.46
CA CYS A 398 -1.54 8.67 2.49
C CYS A 398 -0.08 9.13 2.66
N GLY A 399 0.34 10.20 1.99
CA GLY A 399 1.67 10.79 2.17
C GLY A 399 2.00 11.85 1.12
N ALA A 400 3.02 12.65 1.41
CA ALA A 400 3.57 13.65 0.50
C ALA A 400 5.09 13.71 0.65
N LEU A 401 5.76 14.19 -0.39
CA LEU A 401 7.23 14.29 -0.44
C LEU A 401 7.64 15.76 -0.39
N VAL A 402 8.46 16.13 0.58
CA VAL A 402 8.99 17.49 0.71
C VAL A 402 10.41 17.57 0.16
N ARG A 403 10.67 18.61 -0.62
CA ARG A 403 12.01 18.99 -1.09
C ARG A 403 12.16 20.50 -0.97
N GLY A 404 13.02 20.95 -0.06
CA GLY A 404 13.16 22.37 0.25
C GLY A 404 11.85 22.97 0.76
N ARG A 405 11.33 24.02 0.09
CA ARG A 405 10.07 24.71 0.45
C ARG A 405 8.89 24.34 -0.44
N GLU A 406 9.01 23.23 -1.18
CA GLU A 406 7.92 22.66 -1.96
C GLU A 406 7.56 21.25 -1.47
N MET A 407 6.30 20.89 -1.66
CA MET A 407 5.76 19.57 -1.36
C MET A 407 5.07 19.00 -2.60
N LEU A 408 5.52 17.83 -3.05
CA LEU A 408 4.81 17.01 -4.02
C LEU A 408 3.73 16.20 -3.32
N LEU A 409 2.47 16.49 -3.67
CA LEU A 409 1.28 15.89 -3.09
C LEU A 409 0.57 15.01 -4.12
N PRO A 410 0.77 13.68 -4.10
CA PRO A 410 -0.13 12.76 -4.76
C PRO A 410 -1.43 12.64 -3.96
N TYR A 411 -2.57 12.62 -4.63
CA TYR A 411 -3.89 12.49 -4.00
C TYR A 411 -4.86 11.65 -4.84
N ALA A 412 -5.63 10.83 -4.15
CA ALA A 412 -6.78 10.09 -4.65
C ALA A 412 -7.92 11.02 -5.04
N VAL A 413 -8.64 10.65 -6.08
CA VAL A 413 -9.89 11.26 -6.50
C VAL A 413 -10.98 10.19 -6.53
N ALA A 414 -12.02 10.42 -5.74
CA ALA A 414 -13.23 9.61 -5.67
C ALA A 414 -13.00 8.09 -5.48
N ASP A 415 -11.95 7.71 -4.75
CA ASP A 415 -11.49 6.33 -4.56
C ASP A 415 -11.35 5.52 -5.88
N ASP A 416 -10.97 6.20 -6.96
CA ASP A 416 -10.91 5.62 -8.31
C ASP A 416 -9.52 5.75 -8.95
N PHE A 417 -8.96 6.96 -8.96
CA PHE A 417 -7.67 7.25 -9.58
C PHE A 417 -6.84 8.23 -8.74
N THR A 418 -5.59 8.45 -9.13
CA THR A 418 -4.65 9.34 -8.44
C THR A 418 -4.23 10.51 -9.33
N ARG A 419 -4.09 11.70 -8.73
CA ARG A 419 -3.56 12.93 -9.33
C ARG A 419 -2.44 13.52 -8.47
N PHE A 420 -1.80 14.59 -8.97
CA PHE A 420 -0.67 15.23 -8.30
C PHE A 420 -0.85 16.75 -8.21
N ALA A 421 -0.27 17.33 -7.17
CA ALA A 421 -0.15 18.78 -7.01
C ALA A 421 1.20 19.15 -6.38
N ILE A 422 1.66 20.37 -6.64
CA ILE A 422 2.77 21.00 -5.91
C ILE A 422 2.18 22.01 -4.93
N VAL A 423 2.66 21.99 -3.69
CA VAL A 423 2.24 22.90 -2.62
C VAL A 423 3.45 23.69 -2.12
N SER A 424 3.31 25.02 -2.07
CA SER A 424 4.30 25.90 -1.42
C SER A 424 4.18 25.79 0.09
N ILE A 425 5.25 25.40 0.78
CA ILE A 425 5.28 25.31 2.25
C ILE A 425 5.11 26.70 2.87
N ASP A 426 5.81 27.71 2.35
CA ASP A 426 5.69 29.09 2.85
C ASP A 426 4.26 29.62 2.71
N GLY A 427 3.63 29.39 1.56
CA GLY A 427 2.23 29.79 1.33
C GLY A 427 1.25 29.00 2.20
N LEU A 428 1.52 27.73 2.45
CA LEU A 428 0.71 26.88 3.33
C LEU A 428 0.77 27.37 4.78
N LEU A 429 1.98 27.62 5.30
CA LEU A 429 2.18 28.12 6.67
C LEU A 429 1.57 29.51 6.85
N ALA A 430 1.73 30.41 5.88
CA ALA A 430 1.12 31.74 5.91
C ALA A 430 -0.42 31.72 5.94
N ALA A 431 -1.04 30.64 5.46
CA ALA A 431 -2.49 30.47 5.48
C ALA A 431 -3.03 29.85 6.79
N MET A 432 -2.17 29.30 7.64
CA MET A 432 -2.58 28.68 8.91
C MET A 432 -2.94 29.74 9.97
N ARG A 433 -3.88 29.38 10.85
CA ARG A 433 -4.26 30.17 12.03
C ARG A 433 -3.81 29.43 13.29
N GLY A 434 -3.19 30.16 14.21
CA GLY A 434 -2.75 29.67 15.53
C GLY A 434 -3.86 29.50 16.54
#